data_AF-A0A9E2J2L4-F1
#
_entry.id   AF-A0A9E2J2L4-F1
#
_cell.length_a   1.000
_cell.length_b   1.000
_cell.length_c   1.000
_cell.angle_alpha   90.00
_cell.angle_beta   90.00
_cell.angle_gamma   90.00
#
_symmetry.space_group_name_H-M   'P 1'
#
loop_
_entity.id
_entity.type
_entity.pdbx_description
1 polymer ?
#
loop_
_entity_poly.entity_id
_entity_poly.type
_entity_poly.pdbx_seq_one_letter_code
_entity_poly.pdbx_strand_id
1 'polypeptide(L)'
;MARQRNEVGGGARTNENGLHFEQTTDLHTIFRTHREYSLDNDYLIKNGNRVGLLCEKHKLYKYLLTPRNIDYKDIISKKLLPDEAILVNNCLYIIEKKFQGGAGSVDEKLQTCDFKKKQYAKLLATVNISVEYIYVLNDWFRQDVYRDVHEYIISVGCKYFFNEIPLCEIGLGE
;
A
#
# COMPACT_ATOMS: atom_id res chain seq x y z
N MET A 1 -25.76 -5.91 6.25
CA MET A 1 -24.80 -6.82 6.91
C MET A 1 -23.81 -5.96 7.69
N ALA A 2 -23.45 -6.35 8.90
CA ALA A 2 -22.50 -5.57 9.70
C ALA A 2 -21.15 -5.49 8.98
N ARG A 3 -20.56 -4.29 8.86
CA ARG A 3 -19.20 -4.08 8.34
C ARG A 3 -18.25 -4.90 9.22
N GLN A 4 -17.78 -6.05 8.72
CA GLN A 4 -16.76 -6.83 9.42
C GLN A 4 -15.47 -6.00 9.45
N ARG A 5 -14.96 -5.78 10.67
CA ARG A 5 -13.77 -4.95 10.92
C ARG A 5 -12.59 -5.50 10.12
N ASN A 6 -11.66 -4.62 9.77
CA ASN A 6 -10.43 -5.02 9.10
C ASN A 6 -9.67 -6.04 9.97
N GLU A 7 -9.48 -7.24 9.44
CA GLU A 7 -8.73 -8.32 10.07
C GLU A 7 -7.35 -8.40 9.41
N VAL A 8 -6.41 -7.58 9.89
CA VAL A 8 -5.04 -7.99 10.29
C VAL A 8 -4.18 -6.77 10.70
N GLY A 9 -3.57 -6.82 11.88
CA GLY A 9 -2.43 -5.97 12.25
C GLY A 9 -2.52 -5.15 13.55
N GLY A 10 -3.70 -4.91 14.11
CA GLY A 10 -3.87 -4.08 15.30
C GLY A 10 -5.02 -4.54 16.17
N GLY A 11 -4.84 -4.46 17.51
CA GLY A 11 -5.86 -4.77 18.50
C GLY A 11 -7.16 -3.98 18.29
N ALA A 12 -8.20 -4.34 19.05
CA ALA A 12 -9.62 -4.02 18.84
C ALA A 12 -10.06 -2.52 18.78
N ARG A 13 -9.20 -1.55 18.48
CA ARG A 13 -9.45 -0.10 18.61
C ARG A 13 -8.88 0.83 17.51
N THR A 14 -8.66 0.39 16.27
CA THR A 14 -7.87 1.21 15.31
C THR A 14 -8.60 1.62 14.03
N ASN A 15 -9.74 2.30 14.15
CA ASN A 15 -10.58 2.65 12.98
C ASN A 15 -11.17 4.07 12.99
N GLU A 16 -10.68 5.01 13.81
CA GLU A 16 -11.28 6.36 13.82
C GLU A 16 -10.82 7.25 12.65
N ASN A 17 -9.66 6.99 12.03
CA ASN A 17 -9.05 7.87 11.01
C ASN A 17 -8.49 7.15 9.76
N GLY A 18 -8.94 5.95 9.38
CA GLY A 18 -8.33 5.26 8.23
C GLY A 18 -8.69 5.86 6.87
N LEU A 19 -7.86 5.52 5.87
CA LEU A 19 -7.97 5.98 4.49
C LEU A 19 -8.97 5.10 3.74
N HIS A 20 -10.18 5.60 3.48
CA HIS A 20 -11.15 4.91 2.65
C HIS A 20 -10.76 4.95 1.17
N PHE A 21 -10.71 3.78 0.54
CA PHE A 21 -10.47 3.62 -0.89
C PHE A 21 -11.71 3.06 -1.57
N GLU A 22 -12.24 3.82 -2.51
CA GLU A 22 -13.10 3.28 -3.56
C GLU A 22 -12.25 2.88 -4.77
N GLN A 23 -12.88 2.27 -5.77
CA GLN A 23 -12.19 1.81 -6.98
C GLN A 23 -11.40 2.94 -7.67
N THR A 24 -11.85 4.19 -7.55
CA THR A 24 -11.29 5.36 -8.22
C THR A 24 -10.47 6.27 -7.30
N THR A 25 -10.51 6.08 -5.98
CA THR A 25 -9.83 6.98 -5.04
C THR A 25 -8.34 6.65 -4.95
N ASP A 26 -7.48 7.66 -5.10
CA ASP A 26 -6.03 7.56 -4.92
C ASP A 26 -5.56 8.26 -3.62
N LEU A 27 -4.34 7.94 -3.16
CA LEU A 27 -3.80 8.55 -1.94
C LEU A 27 -3.75 10.07 -2.03
N HIS A 28 -3.43 10.58 -3.22
CA HIS A 28 -3.33 12.01 -3.47
C HIS A 28 -4.67 12.72 -3.23
N THR A 29 -5.78 12.12 -3.66
CA THR A 29 -7.12 12.65 -3.45
C THR A 29 -7.52 12.58 -1.98
N ILE A 30 -7.20 11.48 -1.30
CA ILE A 30 -7.54 11.31 0.12
C ILE A 30 -6.80 12.36 0.97
N PHE A 31 -5.50 12.55 0.75
CA PHE A 31 -4.71 13.51 1.53
C PHE A 31 -4.98 14.98 1.19
N ARG A 32 -5.60 15.29 0.03
CA ARG A 32 -6.08 16.65 -0.25
C ARG A 32 -7.26 17.07 0.62
N THR A 33 -8.09 16.11 1.02
CA THR A 33 -9.31 16.37 1.79
C THR A 33 -9.19 15.97 3.26
N HIS A 34 -8.03 15.44 3.65
CA HIS A 34 -7.76 15.03 5.03
C HIS A 34 -7.67 16.25 5.95
N ARG A 35 -8.14 16.11 7.20
CA ARG A 35 -8.16 17.22 8.16
C ARG A 35 -6.79 17.55 8.77
N GLU A 36 -5.99 16.51 9.01
CA GLU A 36 -4.69 16.62 9.69
C GLU A 36 -3.48 16.71 8.77
N TYR A 37 -3.63 16.30 7.50
CA TYR A 37 -2.55 16.26 6.54
C TYR A 37 -2.84 17.20 5.38
N SER A 38 -1.79 17.75 4.79
CA SER A 38 -1.87 18.48 3.53
C SER A 38 -0.81 18.00 2.56
N LEU A 39 -0.93 18.38 1.29
CA LEU A 39 0.04 18.05 0.25
C LEU A 39 0.75 19.31 -0.25
N ASP A 40 2.08 19.26 -0.22
CA ASP A 40 2.94 20.13 -1.00
C ASP A 40 3.53 19.30 -2.15
N ASN A 41 2.93 19.43 -3.33
CA ASN A 41 3.16 18.52 -4.45
C ASN A 41 2.90 17.07 -4.04
N ASP A 42 3.93 16.23 -4.05
CA ASP A 42 3.87 14.82 -3.66
C ASP A 42 4.35 14.58 -2.21
N TYR A 43 4.75 15.63 -1.48
CA TYR A 43 5.13 15.52 -0.08
C TYR A 43 3.91 15.64 0.81
N LEU A 44 3.76 14.67 1.72
CA LEU A 44 2.76 14.69 2.77
C LEU A 44 3.27 15.54 3.94
N ILE A 45 2.47 16.53 4.35
CA ILE A 45 2.78 17.48 5.41
C ILE A 45 1.84 17.27 6.60
N LYS A 46 2.40 17.19 7.81
CA LYS A 46 1.65 17.23 9.09
C LYS A 46 2.31 18.27 10.00
N ASN A 47 1.52 19.19 10.55
CA ASN A 47 2.03 20.25 11.45
C ASN A 47 3.23 21.03 10.89
N GLY A 48 3.24 21.31 9.58
CA GLY A 48 4.32 22.02 8.89
C GLY A 48 5.57 21.17 8.54
N ASN A 49 5.61 19.90 8.94
CA ASN A 49 6.74 19.01 8.68
C ASN A 49 6.43 18.00 7.57
N ARG A 50 7.43 17.68 6.74
CA ARG A 50 7.34 16.58 5.77
C ARG A 50 7.37 15.24 6.50
N VAL A 51 6.26 14.52 6.42
CA VAL A 51 6.09 13.21 7.08
C VAL A 51 6.03 12.06 6.09
N GLY A 52 5.85 12.33 4.80
CA GLY A 52 5.89 11.29 3.79
C GLY A 52 6.07 11.80 2.37
N LEU A 53 6.27 10.87 1.44
CA LEU A 53 6.37 11.14 0.00
C LEU A 53 5.52 10.14 -0.78
N LEU A 54 4.55 10.65 -1.55
CA LEU A 54 3.74 9.87 -2.47
C LEU A 54 4.56 9.48 -3.71
N CYS A 55 4.55 8.20 -4.03
CA CYS A 55 5.47 7.56 -4.97
C CYS A 55 4.73 6.65 -5.99
N GLU A 56 3.46 6.89 -6.28
CA GLU A 56 2.67 5.98 -7.13
C GLU A 56 3.20 5.87 -8.57
N LYS A 57 3.02 4.69 -9.19
CA LYS A 57 3.36 4.42 -10.59
C LYS A 57 4.80 4.83 -10.93
N HIS A 58 4.95 5.79 -11.84
CA HIS A 58 6.25 6.29 -12.31
C HIS A 58 6.94 7.22 -11.31
N LYS A 59 6.20 7.77 -10.33
CA LYS A 59 6.75 8.68 -9.31
C LYS A 59 7.75 7.98 -8.40
N LEU A 60 7.55 6.68 -8.11
CA LEU A 60 8.54 5.84 -7.43
C LEU A 60 9.93 6.00 -8.06
N TYR A 61 10.00 5.88 -9.37
CA TYR A 61 11.27 5.97 -10.09
C TYR A 61 11.79 7.40 -10.08
N LYS A 62 10.94 8.36 -10.43
CA LYS A 62 11.31 9.77 -10.61
C LYS A 62 11.77 10.43 -9.30
N TYR A 63 11.12 10.13 -8.18
CA TYR A 63 11.33 10.85 -6.92
C TYR A 63 12.02 10.04 -5.84
N LEU A 64 11.95 8.70 -5.88
CA LEU A 64 12.64 7.85 -4.90
C LEU A 64 13.96 7.31 -5.46
N LEU A 65 13.92 6.66 -6.63
CA LEU A 65 15.06 5.88 -7.15
C LEU A 65 16.10 6.73 -7.89
N THR A 66 15.69 7.51 -8.89
CA THR A 66 16.61 8.33 -9.70
C THR A 66 17.43 9.30 -8.85
N PRO A 67 16.85 10.03 -7.87
CA PRO A 67 17.64 10.90 -6.99
C PRO A 67 18.63 10.15 -6.09
N ARG A 68 18.45 8.83 -5.91
CA ARG A 68 19.35 7.95 -5.16
C ARG A 68 20.30 7.16 -6.07
N ASN A 69 20.38 7.54 -7.35
CA ASN A 69 21.22 6.89 -8.35
C ASN A 69 20.93 5.38 -8.51
N ILE A 70 19.66 4.99 -8.37
CA ILE A 70 19.20 3.62 -8.62
C ILE A 70 18.55 3.54 -10.01
N ASP A 71 19.15 2.77 -10.92
CA ASP A 71 18.46 2.28 -12.11
C ASP A 71 17.90 0.88 -11.83
N TYR A 72 16.60 0.71 -12.04
CA TYR A 72 15.94 -0.58 -11.82
C TYR A 72 16.43 -1.66 -12.78
N LYS A 73 16.89 -1.28 -13.98
CA LYS A 73 17.33 -2.23 -15.02
C LYS A 73 18.55 -3.04 -14.58
N ASP A 74 19.34 -2.49 -13.67
CA ASP A 74 20.52 -3.15 -13.12
C ASP A 74 20.17 -4.15 -11.99
N ILE A 75 18.94 -4.09 -11.46
CA ILE A 75 18.55 -4.84 -10.24
C ILE A 75 17.43 -5.84 -10.53
N ILE A 76 16.41 -5.45 -11.29
CA ILE A 76 15.25 -6.28 -11.63
C ILE A 76 14.99 -6.26 -13.14
N SER A 77 14.48 -7.38 -13.65
CA SER A 77 14.27 -7.58 -15.09
C SER A 77 13.01 -6.91 -15.65
N LYS A 78 12.07 -6.50 -14.78
CA LYS A 78 10.81 -5.87 -15.19
C LYS A 78 10.47 -4.70 -14.27
N LYS A 79 10.09 -3.58 -14.88
CA LYS A 79 9.61 -2.40 -14.15
C LYS A 79 8.31 -2.72 -13.42
N LEU A 80 8.23 -2.33 -12.15
CA LEU A 80 7.07 -2.52 -11.28
C LEU A 80 6.41 -1.18 -11.01
N LEU A 81 5.12 -1.05 -11.34
CA LEU A 81 4.38 0.19 -11.16
C LEU A 81 3.33 -0.06 -10.07
N PRO A 82 3.51 0.48 -8.85
CA PRO A 82 2.51 0.32 -7.80
C PRO A 82 1.28 1.18 -8.12
N ASP A 83 0.09 0.69 -7.74
CA ASP A 83 -1.15 1.48 -7.86
C ASP A 83 -1.02 2.76 -7.01
N GLU A 84 -0.62 2.57 -5.75
CA GLU A 84 -0.33 3.61 -4.77
C GLU A 84 0.98 3.25 -4.04
N ALA A 85 1.75 4.26 -3.67
CA ALA A 85 2.91 4.03 -2.81
C ALA A 85 3.21 5.28 -1.97
N ILE A 86 3.64 5.07 -0.74
CA ILE A 86 4.05 6.16 0.15
C ILE A 86 5.30 5.76 0.94
N LEU A 87 6.29 6.65 0.97
CA LEU A 87 7.47 6.51 1.81
C LEU A 87 7.26 7.30 3.11
N VAL A 88 7.31 6.64 4.26
CA VAL A 88 7.20 7.23 5.60
C VAL A 88 8.29 6.62 6.49
N ASN A 89 9.10 7.44 7.17
CA ASN A 89 10.13 7.01 8.13
C ASN A 89 10.99 5.82 7.64
N ASN A 90 11.55 5.91 6.43
CA ASN A 90 12.36 4.85 5.78
C ASN A 90 11.61 3.54 5.45
N CYS A 91 10.28 3.51 5.55
CA CYS A 91 9.48 2.39 5.08
C CYS A 91 8.66 2.82 3.85
N LEU A 92 8.86 2.11 2.73
CA LEU A 92 8.02 2.25 1.55
C LEU A 92 6.83 1.30 1.66
N TYR A 93 5.63 1.86 1.78
CA TYR A 93 4.38 1.13 1.75
C TYR A 93 3.88 1.08 0.32
N ILE A 94 3.90 -0.12 -0.27
CA ILE A 94 3.28 -0.41 -1.56
C ILE A 94 1.84 -0.81 -1.30
N ILE A 95 0.91 -0.07 -1.89
CA ILE A 95 -0.53 -0.28 -1.70
C ILE A 95 -1.12 -0.66 -3.05
N GLU A 96 -1.67 -1.88 -3.13
CA GLU A 96 -2.31 -2.37 -4.34
C GLU A 96 -3.79 -2.61 -4.16
N LYS A 97 -4.55 -2.05 -5.09
CA LYS A 97 -6.01 -2.06 -5.04
C LYS A 97 -6.51 -3.26 -5.84
N LYS A 98 -7.47 -4.00 -5.29
CA LYS A 98 -8.13 -5.11 -5.96
C LYS A 98 -9.63 -4.97 -5.74
N PHE A 99 -10.33 -4.70 -6.84
CA PHE A 99 -11.77 -4.53 -6.88
C PHE A 99 -12.34 -5.52 -7.90
N GLN A 100 -13.29 -6.34 -7.46
CA GLN A 100 -13.92 -7.37 -8.28
C GLN A 100 -15.44 -7.42 -8.01
N GLY A 101 -16.21 -7.80 -9.02
CA GLY A 101 -17.68 -7.90 -8.95
C GLY A 101 -18.24 -9.21 -9.53
N GLY A 102 -17.37 -10.15 -9.89
CA GLY A 102 -17.70 -11.44 -10.49
C GLY A 102 -16.47 -12.34 -10.55
N ALA A 103 -16.65 -13.67 -10.71
CA ALA A 103 -15.53 -14.60 -10.85
C ALA A 103 -14.65 -14.24 -12.07
N GLY A 104 -13.32 -14.28 -11.92
CA GLY A 104 -12.40 -13.87 -12.99
C GLY A 104 -10.92 -14.02 -12.64
N SER A 105 -10.04 -13.66 -13.59
CA SER A 105 -8.57 -13.84 -13.55
C SER A 105 -7.81 -13.06 -12.46
N VAL A 106 -8.52 -12.42 -11.52
CA VAL A 106 -7.92 -11.66 -10.42
C VAL A 106 -7.66 -12.58 -9.22
N ASP A 107 -8.37 -13.70 -9.10
CA ASP A 107 -8.23 -14.65 -7.99
C ASP A 107 -6.79 -15.22 -7.89
N GLU A 108 -6.16 -15.56 -9.03
CA GLU A 108 -4.76 -16.03 -9.07
C GLU A 108 -3.75 -14.92 -8.73
N LYS A 109 -4.10 -13.65 -8.95
CA LYS A 109 -3.14 -12.53 -8.82
C LYS A 109 -2.85 -12.17 -7.38
N LEU A 110 -3.77 -12.46 -6.45
CA LEU A 110 -3.57 -12.22 -5.02
C LEU A 110 -2.37 -13.00 -4.45
N GLN A 111 -2.07 -14.16 -5.05
CA GLN A 111 -0.94 -15.01 -4.66
C GLN A 111 0.41 -14.44 -5.10
N THR A 112 0.44 -13.42 -5.97
CA THR A 112 1.69 -12.84 -6.48
C THR A 112 2.32 -11.78 -5.57
N CYS A 113 1.69 -11.47 -4.43
CA CYS A 113 2.15 -10.43 -3.51
C CYS A 113 3.57 -10.68 -2.98
N ASP A 114 3.91 -11.93 -2.62
CA ASP A 114 5.24 -12.29 -2.11
C ASP A 114 6.33 -11.94 -3.13
N PHE A 115 6.16 -12.38 -4.37
CA PHE A 115 7.10 -12.08 -5.44
C PHE A 115 7.24 -10.55 -5.63
N LYS A 116 6.13 -9.81 -5.69
CA LYS A 116 6.18 -8.35 -5.83
C LYS A 116 6.89 -7.69 -4.65
N LYS A 117 6.57 -8.06 -3.41
CA LYS A 117 7.21 -7.55 -2.19
C LYS A 117 8.73 -7.77 -2.25
N LYS A 118 9.17 -8.99 -2.58
CA LYS A 118 10.60 -9.33 -2.74
C LYS A 118 11.29 -8.50 -3.81
N GLN A 119 10.64 -8.24 -4.93
CA GLN A 119 11.23 -7.43 -6.00
C GLN A 119 11.37 -5.95 -5.61
N TYR A 120 10.38 -5.37 -4.92
CA TYR A 120 10.51 -4.02 -4.36
C TYR A 120 11.59 -3.95 -3.28
N ALA A 121 11.67 -4.94 -2.39
CA ALA A 121 12.72 -5.04 -1.38
C ALA A 121 14.11 -5.12 -2.03
N LYS A 122 14.26 -5.93 -3.08
CA LYS A 122 15.50 -6.02 -3.88
C LYS A 122 15.88 -4.67 -4.49
N LEU A 123 14.90 -3.93 -5.02
CA LEU A 123 15.08 -2.62 -5.65
C LEU A 123 15.58 -1.55 -4.66
N LEU A 124 15.22 -1.68 -3.38
CA LEU A 124 15.54 -0.72 -2.31
C LEU A 124 16.62 -1.20 -1.34
N ALA A 125 17.17 -2.40 -1.55
CA ALA A 125 18.13 -3.03 -0.66
C ALA A 125 19.40 -2.17 -0.43
N THR A 126 19.76 -1.33 -1.39
CA THR A 126 20.96 -0.47 -1.32
C THR A 126 20.74 0.83 -0.55
N VAL A 127 19.50 1.20 -0.20
CA VAL A 127 19.17 2.53 0.34
C VAL A 127 18.56 2.52 1.75
N ASN A 128 18.70 1.42 2.49
CA ASN A 128 18.18 1.27 3.86
C ASN A 128 16.70 1.70 3.99
N ILE A 129 15.89 1.26 3.02
CA ILE A 129 14.44 1.46 3.00
C ILE A 129 13.77 0.09 3.09
N SER A 130 12.95 -0.12 4.12
CA SER A 130 12.12 -1.32 4.25
C SER A 130 10.92 -1.24 3.31
N VAL A 131 10.35 -2.39 2.97
CA VAL A 131 9.18 -2.46 2.09
C VAL A 131 8.06 -3.23 2.79
N GLU A 132 6.91 -2.57 2.90
CA GLU A 132 5.65 -3.21 3.27
C GLU A 132 4.73 -3.28 2.05
N TYR A 133 4.04 -4.41 1.89
CA TYR A 133 3.14 -4.64 0.77
C TYR A 133 1.74 -4.90 1.30
N ILE A 134 0.81 -4.05 0.90
CA ILE A 134 -0.55 -3.99 1.42
C ILE A 134 -1.53 -4.13 0.26
N TYR A 135 -2.47 -5.06 0.37
CA TYR A 135 -3.65 -5.07 -0.48
C TYR A 135 -4.79 -4.25 0.13
N VAL A 136 -5.49 -3.51 -0.72
CA VAL A 136 -6.82 -3.01 -0.42
C VAL A 136 -7.81 -3.77 -1.26
N LEU A 137 -8.63 -4.58 -0.58
CA LEU A 137 -9.62 -5.46 -1.18
C LEU A 137 -11.01 -4.86 -1.01
N ASN A 138 -11.89 -5.06 -1.99
CA ASN A 138 -13.32 -4.78 -1.79
C ASN A 138 -14.05 -5.98 -1.16
N ASP A 139 -15.31 -5.77 -0.80
CA ASP A 139 -16.12 -6.77 -0.09
C ASP A 139 -16.31 -8.10 -0.85
N TRP A 140 -16.07 -8.12 -2.17
CA TRP A 140 -16.07 -9.36 -2.97
C TRP A 140 -15.10 -10.40 -2.41
N PHE A 141 -13.93 -9.97 -1.95
CA PHE A 141 -12.90 -10.89 -1.45
C PHE A 141 -13.19 -11.42 -0.04
N ARG A 142 -14.29 -11.00 0.60
CA ARG A 142 -14.69 -11.53 1.93
C ARG A 142 -15.28 -12.94 1.89
N GLN A 143 -15.56 -13.46 0.70
CA GLN A 143 -16.12 -14.80 0.53
C GLN A 143 -15.18 -15.86 1.11
N ASP A 144 -15.74 -16.91 1.73
CA ASP A 144 -14.97 -17.99 2.37
C ASP A 144 -13.96 -18.66 1.44
N VAL A 145 -14.21 -18.65 0.13
CA VAL A 145 -13.31 -19.20 -0.90
C VAL A 145 -11.93 -18.53 -0.93
N TYR A 146 -11.79 -17.33 -0.36
CA TYR A 146 -10.51 -16.61 -0.30
C TYR A 146 -9.74 -16.82 1.01
N ARG A 147 -10.25 -17.64 1.93
CA ARG A 147 -9.60 -17.90 3.24
C ARG A 147 -8.13 -18.29 3.10
N ASP A 148 -7.84 -19.29 2.27
CA ASP A 148 -6.48 -19.79 2.07
C ASP A 148 -5.55 -18.71 1.46
N VAL A 149 -6.11 -17.87 0.59
CA VAL A 149 -5.37 -16.75 -0.03
C VAL A 149 -5.07 -15.67 1.01
N HIS A 150 -6.01 -15.36 1.91
CA HIS A 150 -5.78 -14.43 3.01
C HIS A 150 -4.71 -14.94 3.98
N GLU A 151 -4.79 -16.22 4.37
CA GLU A 151 -3.80 -16.87 5.21
C GLU A 151 -2.42 -16.84 4.55
N TYR A 152 -2.35 -17.12 3.24
CA TYR A 152 -1.13 -17.03 2.46
C TYR A 152 -0.54 -15.62 2.48
N ILE A 153 -1.34 -14.58 2.18
CA ILE A 153 -0.90 -13.17 2.17
C ILE A 153 -0.24 -12.81 3.52
N ILE A 154 -0.85 -13.21 4.64
CA ILE A 154 -0.30 -12.97 5.98
C ILE A 154 0.99 -13.77 6.19
N SER A 155 1.01 -15.04 5.79
CA SER A 155 2.16 -15.94 5.98
C SER A 155 3.44 -15.45 5.31
N VAL A 156 3.32 -14.73 4.19
CA VAL A 156 4.46 -14.13 3.46
C VAL A 156 4.79 -12.71 3.93
N GLY A 157 4.16 -12.26 5.02
CA GLY A 157 4.37 -10.95 5.62
C GLY A 157 3.77 -9.80 4.81
N CYS A 158 2.84 -10.06 3.89
CA CYS A 158 2.02 -9.02 3.28
C CYS A 158 0.81 -8.75 4.18
N LYS A 159 0.16 -7.60 3.99
CA LYS A 159 -1.07 -7.25 4.71
C LYS A 159 -2.21 -7.08 3.72
N TYR A 160 -3.45 -7.19 4.20
CA TYR A 160 -4.60 -6.76 3.43
C TYR A 160 -5.60 -6.05 4.34
N PHE A 161 -6.34 -5.11 3.77
CA PHE A 161 -7.45 -4.45 4.44
C PHE A 161 -8.63 -4.34 3.48
N PHE A 162 -9.84 -4.24 4.03
CA PHE A 162 -11.05 -4.14 3.22
C PHE A 162 -11.53 -2.70 3.14
N ASN A 163 -11.57 -2.15 1.94
CA ASN A 163 -12.03 -0.80 1.59
C ASN A 163 -11.31 0.36 2.29
N GLU A 164 -10.48 0.12 3.30
CA GLU A 164 -9.85 1.17 4.12
C GLU A 164 -8.51 0.71 4.68
N ILE A 165 -7.49 1.58 4.66
CA ILE A 165 -6.23 1.32 5.36
C ILE A 165 -6.13 2.22 6.60
N PRO A 166 -6.00 1.67 7.81
CA PRO A 166 -5.72 2.48 8.99
C PRO A 166 -4.41 3.25 8.83
N LEU A 167 -4.38 4.54 9.16
CA LEU A 167 -3.17 5.35 8.96
C LEU A 167 -1.95 4.84 9.75
N CYS A 168 -2.17 4.28 10.94
CA CYS A 168 -1.10 3.67 11.74
C CYS A 168 -0.39 2.52 11.02
N GLU A 169 -1.08 1.79 10.14
CA GLU A 169 -0.52 0.66 9.40
C GLU A 169 0.47 1.09 8.32
N ILE A 170 0.43 2.38 7.94
CA ILE A 170 1.35 3.02 7.01
C ILE A 170 2.26 4.05 7.69
N GLY A 171 2.43 3.94 9.01
CA GLY A 171 3.32 4.79 9.79
C GLY A 171 2.82 6.21 10.03
N LEU A 172 1.54 6.48 9.79
CA LEU A 172 0.88 7.78 9.95
C LEU A 172 -0.10 7.74 11.15
N GLY A 173 0.35 7.29 12.33
CA GLY A 173 -0.57 6.92 13.44
C GLY A 173 -0.46 7.72 14.73
N GLU A 174 0.47 8.66 14.83
CA GLU A 174 0.69 9.52 16.02
C GLU A 174 0.86 10.99 15.59
#